data_AF-A0A1D8MSU5-F1
#
_entry.id   AF-A0A1D8MSU5-F1
#
_cell.length_a   1.000
_cell.length_b   1.000
_cell.length_c   1.000
_cell.angle_alpha   90.00
_cell.angle_beta   90.00
_cell.angle_gamma   90.00
#
_symmetry.space_group_name_H-M   'P 1'
#
loop_
_entity.id
_entity.type
_entity.pdbx_description
1 polymer ?
#
loop_
_entity_poly.entity_id
_entity_poly.type
_entity_poly.pdbx_seq_one_letter_code
_entity_poly.pdbx_strand_id
1 'polypeptide(L)'
;MKRSTESIIEAEAYVRAAELVREKILDQDEKIWNPVVVNCIMAMIKCNDALMLENQGHTNKDHSKTANELQEMYEERMISQDFKSNINSVRNWVVDKKTEIQYRNAKVSMSDADKALKSAKRFLEKTKEELDAEQ
;
A
#
# COMPACT_ATOMS: atom_id res chain seq x y z
N MET A 1 -4.14 -21.05 9.07
CA MET A 1 -3.70 -19.66 8.82
C MET A 1 -4.57 -19.13 7.69
N LYS A 2 -5.25 -17.98 7.87
CA LYS A 2 -6.10 -17.41 6.82
C LYS A 2 -5.20 -16.82 5.72
N ARG A 3 -5.64 -16.86 4.46
CA ARG A 3 -4.88 -16.28 3.32
C ARG A 3 -4.72 -14.76 3.43
N SER A 4 -5.67 -14.09 4.09
CA SER A 4 -5.59 -12.67 4.45
C SER A 4 -4.39 -12.39 5.37
N THR A 5 -4.08 -13.28 6.32
CA THR A 5 -2.92 -13.16 7.22
C THR A 5 -1.59 -13.16 6.48
N GLU A 6 -1.42 -14.02 5.47
CA GLU A 6 -0.19 -14.05 4.65
C GLU A 6 0.03 -12.72 3.93
N SER A 7 -1.03 -12.12 3.41
CA SER A 7 -0.97 -10.81 2.75
C SER A 7 -0.61 -9.68 3.72
N ILE A 8 -1.09 -9.72 4.97
CA ILE A 8 -0.67 -8.77 6.01
C ILE A 8 0.81 -8.93 6.37
N ILE A 9 1.31 -10.15 6.50
CA ILE A 9 2.74 -10.42 6.77
C ILE A 9 3.60 -9.87 5.63
N GLU A 10 3.20 -10.06 4.38
CA GLU A 10 3.88 -9.48 3.22
C GLU A 10 3.84 -7.95 3.25
N ALA A 11 2.68 -7.34 3.57
CA ALA A 11 2.55 -5.89 3.68
C ALA A 11 3.49 -5.31 4.74
N GLU A 12 3.57 -5.94 5.92
CA GLU A 12 4.52 -5.57 6.98
C GLU A 12 5.98 -5.69 6.51
N ALA A 13 6.32 -6.77 5.80
CA ALA A 13 7.66 -6.96 5.25
C ALA A 13 8.04 -5.85 4.27
N TYR A 14 7.11 -5.42 3.41
CA TYR A 14 7.33 -4.29 2.49
C TYR A 14 7.47 -2.95 3.21
N VAL A 15 6.69 -2.69 4.26
CA VAL A 15 6.87 -1.47 5.09
C VAL A 15 8.26 -1.47 5.74
N ARG A 16 8.67 -2.59 6.36
CA ARG A 16 10.01 -2.73 6.95
C ARG A 16 11.12 -2.55 5.91
N ALA A 17 10.95 -3.12 4.72
CA ALA A 17 11.90 -2.94 3.62
C ALA A 17 11.99 -1.47 3.19
N ALA A 18 10.86 -0.76 3.10
CA ALA A 18 10.85 0.67 2.78
C ALA A 18 11.62 1.50 3.83
N GLU A 19 11.48 1.19 5.11
CA GLU A 19 12.22 1.85 6.20
C GLU A 19 13.73 1.60 6.09
N LEU A 20 14.14 0.34 5.92
CA LEU A 20 15.54 -0.03 5.79
C LEU A 20 16.19 0.62 4.55
N VAL A 21 15.47 0.65 3.44
CA VAL A 21 15.94 1.30 2.20
C VAL A 21 16.07 2.81 2.40
N ARG A 22 15.09 3.43 3.07
CA ARG A 22 15.11 4.86 3.40
C ARG A 22 16.33 5.22 4.24
N GLU A 23 16.64 4.43 5.27
CA GLU A 23 17.82 4.61 6.11
C GLU A 23 19.11 4.52 5.28
N LYS A 24 19.26 3.47 4.47
CA LYS A 24 20.43 3.28 3.60
C LYS A 24 20.62 4.41 2.59
N ILE A 25 19.55 5.02 2.09
CA ILE A 25 19.64 6.13 1.12
C ILE A 25 20.17 7.41 1.79
N LEU A 26 19.93 7.61 3.09
CA LEU A 26 20.43 8.79 3.79
C LEU A 26 21.96 8.85 3.78
N ASP A 27 22.60 7.67 3.83
CA ASP A 27 24.06 7.50 3.83
C ASP A 27 24.69 7.48 2.43
N GLN A 28 23.88 7.64 1.36
CA GLN A 28 24.37 7.65 -0.02
C GLN A 28 24.62 9.07 -0.54
N ASP A 29 25.66 9.19 -1.38
CA ASP A 29 25.99 10.42 -2.09
C ASP A 29 24.87 10.79 -3.09
N GLU A 30 24.47 9.85 -3.96
CA GLU A 30 23.28 10.02 -4.81
C GLU A 30 22.05 9.42 -4.14
N LYS A 31 21.11 10.28 -3.76
CA LYS A 31 19.89 9.87 -3.05
C LYS A 31 18.78 9.51 -4.05
N ILE A 32 18.55 8.22 -4.26
CA ILE A 32 17.49 7.71 -5.14
C ILE A 32 16.34 7.18 -4.28
N TRP A 33 15.26 7.95 -4.17
CA TRP A 33 14.14 7.66 -3.27
C TRP A 33 13.07 6.71 -3.85
N ASN A 34 13.11 6.45 -5.16
CA ASN A 34 12.13 5.61 -5.84
C ASN A 34 11.94 4.22 -5.18
N PRO A 35 13.01 3.51 -4.75
CA PRO A 35 12.86 2.22 -4.08
C PRO A 35 12.04 2.27 -2.78
N VAL A 36 12.07 3.37 -2.03
CA VAL A 36 11.22 3.54 -0.83
C VAL A 36 9.75 3.57 -1.23
N VAL A 37 9.42 4.41 -2.22
CA VAL A 37 8.03 4.57 -2.71
C VAL A 37 7.51 3.26 -3.31
N VAL A 38 8.33 2.52 -4.07
CA VAL A 38 7.94 1.23 -4.66
C VAL A 38 7.60 0.20 -3.58
N ASN A 39 8.41 0.09 -2.51
CA ASN A 39 8.09 -0.80 -1.39
C ASN A 39 6.78 -0.37 -0.69
N CYS A 40 6.55 0.93 -0.51
CA CYS A 40 5.30 1.44 0.06
C CYS A 40 4.08 1.10 -0.80
N ILE A 41 4.21 1.19 -2.13
CA ILE A 41 3.16 0.78 -3.08
C ILE A 41 2.84 -0.71 -2.95
N MET A 42 3.87 -1.56 -2.86
CA MET A 42 3.67 -3.00 -2.68
C MET A 42 2.99 -3.32 -1.35
N ALA A 43 3.35 -2.63 -0.27
CA ALA A 43 2.65 -2.77 1.01
C ALA A 43 1.16 -2.44 0.89
N MET A 44 0.81 -1.35 0.20
CA MET A 44 -0.59 -0.96 -0.02
C MET A 44 -1.36 -1.98 -0.87
N ILE A 45 -0.74 -2.52 -1.92
CA ILE A 45 -1.34 -3.59 -2.72
C ILE A 45 -1.65 -4.80 -1.84
N LYS A 46 -0.72 -5.21 -0.98
CA LYS A 46 -0.90 -6.34 -0.08
C LYS A 46 -1.92 -6.12 1.03
N CYS A 47 -2.06 -4.90 1.52
CA CYS A 47 -3.17 -4.53 2.40
C CYS A 47 -4.53 -4.71 1.70
N ASN A 48 -4.63 -4.24 0.44
CA ASN A 48 -5.85 -4.42 -0.34
C ASN A 48 -6.13 -5.90 -0.65
N ASP A 49 -5.11 -6.68 -1.01
CA ASP A 49 -5.24 -8.12 -1.22
C ASP A 49 -5.78 -8.83 0.03
N ALA A 50 -5.34 -8.42 1.22
CA ALA A 50 -5.84 -8.98 2.48
C ALA A 50 -7.34 -8.71 2.67
N LEU A 51 -7.79 -7.47 2.42
CA LEU A 51 -9.20 -7.09 2.48
C LEU A 51 -10.06 -7.85 1.47
N MET A 52 -9.59 -7.96 0.22
CA MET A 52 -10.29 -8.70 -0.83
C MET A 52 -10.37 -10.19 -0.51
N LEU A 53 -9.31 -10.78 0.05
CA LEU A 53 -9.32 -12.19 0.45
C LEU A 53 -10.34 -12.47 1.55
N GLU A 54 -10.48 -11.56 2.53
CA GLU A 54 -11.45 -11.71 3.61
C GLU A 54 -12.89 -11.54 3.11
N ASN A 55 -13.14 -10.51 2.29
CA ASN A 55 -14.49 -10.12 1.89
C ASN A 55 -15.02 -10.80 0.61
N GLN A 56 -14.12 -11.16 -0.30
CA GLN A 56 -14.47 -11.65 -1.64
C GLN A 56 -13.84 -13.02 -1.96
N GLY A 57 -12.89 -13.50 -1.14
CA GLY A 57 -12.24 -14.80 -1.31
C GLY A 57 -11.20 -14.88 -2.45
N HIS A 58 -10.91 -13.75 -3.11
CA HIS A 58 -9.95 -13.67 -4.22
C HIS A 58 -9.10 -12.40 -4.17
N THR A 59 -8.05 -12.33 -4.98
CA THR A 59 -7.24 -11.12 -5.18
C THR A 59 -7.29 -10.65 -6.62
N ASN A 60 -6.87 -9.41 -6.81
CA ASN A 60 -6.68 -8.81 -8.12
C ASN A 60 -5.25 -9.10 -8.65
N LYS A 61 -5.12 -9.44 -9.95
CA LYS A 61 -3.82 -9.65 -10.61
C LYS A 61 -3.22 -8.39 -11.24
N ASP A 62 -4.06 -7.40 -11.53
CA ASP A 62 -3.72 -6.13 -12.14
C ASP A 62 -3.68 -5.02 -11.07
N HIS A 63 -2.47 -4.74 -10.58
CA HIS A 63 -2.25 -3.73 -9.54
C HIS A 63 -2.75 -2.32 -9.91
N SER A 64 -3.03 -2.01 -11.19
CA SER A 64 -3.62 -0.72 -11.57
C SER A 64 -5.07 -0.57 -11.09
N LYS A 65 -5.77 -1.69 -10.83
CA LYS A 65 -7.15 -1.70 -10.34
C LYS A 65 -7.26 -1.64 -8.82
N THR A 66 -6.17 -1.75 -8.07
CA THR A 66 -6.17 -1.81 -6.59
C THR A 66 -7.01 -0.70 -5.95
N ALA A 67 -6.95 0.53 -6.45
CA ALA A 67 -7.74 1.64 -5.91
C ALA A 67 -9.25 1.51 -6.20
N ASN A 68 -9.63 0.86 -7.30
CA ASN A 68 -11.03 0.63 -7.67
C ASN A 68 -11.61 -0.51 -6.83
N GLU A 69 -10.87 -1.60 -6.64
CA GLU A 69 -11.29 -2.71 -5.77
C GLU A 69 -11.53 -2.21 -4.33
N LEU A 70 -10.65 -1.34 -3.82
CA LEU A 70 -10.84 -0.73 -2.49
C LEU A 70 -12.08 0.18 -2.43
N GLN A 71 -12.33 0.93 -3.51
CA GLN A 71 -13.51 1.79 -3.61
C GLN A 71 -14.80 0.96 -3.66
N GLU A 72 -14.81 -0.13 -4.41
CA GLU A 72 -15.95 -1.06 -4.52
C GLU A 72 -16.28 -1.68 -3.17
N MET A 73 -15.30 -2.26 -2.46
CA MET A 73 -15.52 -2.79 -1.11
C MET A 73 -16.08 -1.74 -0.14
N TYR A 74 -15.63 -0.49 -0.26
CA TYR A 74 -16.13 0.63 0.55
C TYR A 74 -17.57 1.01 0.22
N GLU A 75 -17.93 1.08 -1.07
CA GLU A 75 -19.27 1.42 -1.55
C GLU A 75 -20.28 0.32 -1.22
N GLU A 76 -19.87 -0.94 -1.33
CA GLU A 76 -20.68 -2.12 -0.98
C GLU A 76 -20.73 -2.39 0.53
N ARG A 77 -20.05 -1.56 1.34
CA ARG A 77 -19.99 -1.66 2.81
C ARG A 77 -19.40 -2.99 3.31
N MET A 78 -18.51 -3.59 2.53
CA MET A 78 -17.69 -4.73 2.95
C MET A 78 -16.56 -4.29 3.89
N ILE A 79 -16.17 -3.01 3.84
CA ILE A 79 -15.22 -2.42 4.77
C ILE A 79 -15.79 -1.15 5.40
N SER A 80 -15.23 -0.77 6.54
CA SER A 80 -15.62 0.39 7.32
C SER A 80 -15.60 1.70 6.52
N GLN A 81 -16.52 2.59 6.90
CA GLN A 81 -16.68 3.90 6.28
C GLN A 81 -15.49 4.86 6.55
N ASP A 82 -14.57 4.48 7.43
CA ASP A 82 -13.36 5.26 7.72
C ASP A 82 -12.26 5.12 6.64
N PHE A 83 -12.40 4.18 5.69
CA PHE A 83 -11.42 3.96 4.62
C PHE A 83 -11.40 5.04 3.53
N LYS A 84 -12.32 6.01 3.55
CA LYS A 84 -12.43 7.06 2.51
C LYS A 84 -11.11 7.78 2.24
N SER A 85 -10.34 8.09 3.29
CA SER A 85 -9.03 8.76 3.14
C SER A 85 -7.95 7.84 2.57
N ASN A 86 -8.05 6.54 2.83
CA ASN A 86 -7.13 5.52 2.33
C ASN A 86 -7.33 5.28 0.83
N ILE A 87 -8.56 5.32 0.32
CA ILE A 87 -8.84 5.14 -1.12
C ILE A 87 -8.10 6.19 -1.96
N ASN A 88 -8.23 7.47 -1.60
CA ASN A 88 -7.51 8.54 -2.29
C ASN A 88 -6.00 8.35 -2.22
N SER A 89 -5.50 7.90 -1.07
CA SER A 89 -4.07 7.65 -0.89
C SER A 89 -3.57 6.48 -1.74
N VAL A 90 -4.33 5.38 -1.80
CA VAL A 90 -4.03 4.20 -2.61
C VAL A 90 -4.04 4.57 -4.09
N ARG A 91 -5.04 5.34 -4.55
CA ARG A 91 -5.09 5.84 -5.94
C ARG A 91 -3.83 6.63 -6.30
N ASN A 92 -3.50 7.64 -5.50
CA ASN A 92 -2.32 8.48 -5.75
C ASN A 92 -1.02 7.66 -5.81
N TRP A 93 -0.79 6.73 -4.89
CA TRP A 93 0.47 5.99 -4.84
C TRP A 93 0.53 4.81 -5.81
N VAL A 94 -0.50 3.96 -5.79
CA VAL A 94 -0.50 2.68 -6.52
C VAL A 94 -0.79 2.86 -8.01
N VAL A 95 -1.58 3.87 -8.38
CA VAL A 95 -1.94 4.13 -9.79
C VAL A 95 -1.05 5.24 -10.35
N ASP A 96 -1.14 6.45 -9.81
CA ASP A 96 -0.54 7.63 -10.43
C ASP A 96 1.00 7.60 -10.30
N LYS A 97 1.51 7.54 -9.06
CA LYS A 97 2.95 7.57 -8.79
C LYS A 97 3.68 6.34 -9.30
N LYS A 98 3.06 5.15 -9.22
CA LYS A 98 3.63 3.95 -9.83
C LYS A 98 3.83 4.13 -11.34
N THR A 99 2.84 4.70 -12.02
CA THR A 99 2.92 4.95 -13.46
C THR A 99 4.02 5.95 -13.80
N GLU A 100 4.13 7.05 -13.04
CA GLU A 100 5.21 8.03 -13.20
C GLU A 100 6.61 7.41 -13.01
N ILE A 101 6.79 6.60 -11.97
CA ILE A 101 8.06 5.95 -11.67
C ILE A 101 8.43 4.92 -12.75
N GLN A 102 7.50 4.01 -13.08
CA GLN A 102 7.81 2.85 -13.93
C GLN A 102 7.84 3.17 -15.42
N TYR A 103 6.95 4.04 -15.91
CA TYR A 103 6.82 4.30 -17.34
C TYR A 103 7.40 5.65 -17.77
N ARG A 104 7.56 6.58 -16.83
CA ARG A 104 8.06 7.94 -17.14
C ARG A 104 9.41 8.25 -16.49
N ASN A 105 10.03 7.26 -15.82
CA ASN A 105 11.31 7.41 -15.12
C ASN A 105 11.35 8.62 -14.18
N ALA A 106 10.22 8.98 -13.57
CA ALA A 106 10.15 10.11 -12.67
C ALA A 106 11.00 9.84 -11.41
N LYS A 107 11.86 10.79 -11.04
CA LYS A 107 12.54 10.78 -9.74
C LYS A 107 11.58 11.31 -8.67
N VAL A 108 11.55 10.67 -7.51
CA VAL A 108 10.75 11.14 -6.36
C VAL A 108 11.63 11.82 -5.32
N SER A 109 11.04 12.76 -4.58
CA SER A 109 11.73 13.47 -3.51
C SER A 109 11.75 12.66 -2.20
N MET A 110 12.63 13.03 -1.27
CA MET A 110 12.57 12.53 0.11
C MET A 110 11.21 12.76 0.75
N SER A 111 10.61 13.95 0.52
CA SER A 111 9.30 14.28 1.05
C SER A 111 8.21 13.35 0.52
N ASP A 112 8.27 12.97 -0.75
CA ASP A 112 7.33 12.02 -1.32
C ASP A 112 7.53 10.62 -0.74
N ALA A 113 8.77 10.18 -0.56
CA ALA A 113 9.08 8.91 0.09
C ALA A 113 8.56 8.86 1.53
N ASP A 114 8.74 9.93 2.31
CA ASP A 114 8.23 10.04 3.68
C ASP A 114 6.69 10.01 3.71
N LYS A 115 6.03 10.72 2.79
CA LYS A 115 4.56 10.70 2.65
C LYS A 115 4.05 9.32 2.25
N ALA A 116 4.73 8.63 1.33
CA ALA A 116 4.38 7.27 0.91
C ALA A 116 4.48 6.29 2.09
N LEU A 117 5.59 6.36 2.85
CA LEU A 117 5.81 5.51 4.02
C LEU A 117 4.76 5.74 5.11
N LYS A 118 4.46 7.00 5.44
CA LYS A 118 3.40 7.34 6.40
C LYS A 118 2.04 6.81 5.93
N SER A 119 1.75 6.93 4.64
CA SER A 119 0.50 6.46 4.05
C SER A 119 0.38 4.93 4.10
N ALA A 120 1.47 4.22 3.79
CA ALA A 120 1.52 2.76 3.81
C ALA A 120 1.32 2.23 5.23
N LYS A 121 2.02 2.79 6.22
CA LYS A 121 1.86 2.44 7.64
C LYS A 121 0.42 2.65 8.13
N ARG A 122 -0.17 3.81 7.83
CA ARG A 122 -1.55 4.11 8.22
C ARG A 122 -2.54 3.13 7.59
N PHE A 123 -2.35 2.79 6.31
CA PHE A 123 -3.24 1.84 5.64
C PHE A 123 -3.09 0.42 6.18
N LEU A 124 -1.86 -0.02 6.45
CA LEU A 124 -1.59 -1.30 7.09
C LEU A 124 -2.25 -1.40 8.47
N GLU A 125 -2.06 -0.40 9.33
CA GLU A 125 -2.69 -0.38 10.67
C GLU A 125 -4.21 -0.48 10.55
N LYS A 126 -4.81 0.35 9.70
CA LYS A 126 -6.26 0.35 9.50
C LYS A 126 -6.79 -0.95 8.92
N THR A 127 -6.01 -1.60 8.05
CA THR A 127 -6.36 -2.90 7.49
C THR A 127 -6.33 -3.98 8.57
N LYS A 128 -5.35 -3.95 9.48
CA LYS A 128 -5.29 -4.89 10.60
C LYS A 128 -6.46 -4.70 11.55
N GLU A 129 -6.76 -3.46 11.93
CA GLU A 129 -7.94 -3.12 12.74
C GLU A 129 -9.24 -3.66 12.12
N GLU A 130 -9.40 -3.50 10.80
CA GLU A 130 -10.58 -3.97 10.09
C GLU A 130 -10.72 -5.50 10.14
N LEU A 131 -9.62 -6.23 9.90
CA LEU A 131 -9.62 -7.69 9.87
C LEU A 131 -9.71 -8.34 11.27
N ASP A 132 -9.34 -7.61 12.32
CA ASP A 132 -9.45 -8.05 13.70
C ASP A 132 -10.84 -7.74 14.30
N ALA A 133 -11.56 -6.73 13.78
CA ALA A 133 -12.90 -6.36 14.23
C ALA A 133 -13.99 -7.38 13.87
N GLU A 134 -13.72 -8.30 12.93
CA GLU A 134 -14.63 -9.35 12.48
C GLU A 134 -14.39 -10.73 13.14
N GLN A 135 -13.49 -10.80 14.14
CA GLN A 135 -13.20 -12.01 14.92
C GLN A 135 -13.85 -12.00 16.30
#